data_AF-A0A2X0VHU8-F1
#
_entry.id   AF-A0A2X0VHU8-F1
#
_cell.length_a   1.000
_cell.length_b   1.000
_cell.length_c   1.000
_cell.angle_alpha   90.00
_cell.angle_beta   90.00
_cell.angle_gamma   90.00
#
_symmetry.space_group_name_H-M   'P 1'
#
loop_
_entity.id
_entity.type
_entity.pdbx_description
1 polymer ?
#
loop_
_entity_poly.entity_id
_entity_poly.type
_entity_poly.pdbx_seq_one_letter_code
_entity_poly.pdbx_strand_id
1 'polypeptide(L)'
;MSTIVAVKKTKGVQYVSIVEVTSIKVNGVKKQKQKTIKSLGPLDKLLEKDPDALTKLRKEYQTPTLKYREQRADLVEKHIKGIDITPADLQRKT
;
A
#
# COMPACT_ATOMS: atom_id res chain seq x y z
N MET A 1 2.13 -12.66 -4.11
CA MET A 1 2.55 -11.64 -5.09
C MET A 1 1.58 -10.49 -4.98
N SER A 2 2.05 -9.25 -5.01
CA SER A 2 1.24 -8.09 -4.61
C SER A 2 1.54 -6.90 -5.52
N THR A 3 0.53 -6.33 -6.15
CA THR A 3 0.69 -5.14 -7.00
C THR A 3 0.41 -3.89 -6.19
N ILE A 4 1.31 -2.90 -6.21
CA ILE A 4 1.15 -1.64 -5.47
C ILE A 4 1.47 -0.43 -6.34
N VAL A 5 0.96 0.72 -5.93
CA VAL A 5 1.36 2.02 -6.48
C VAL A 5 2.63 2.48 -5.76
N ALA A 6 3.69 2.73 -6.51
CA ALA A 6 4.94 3.29 -6.01
C ALA A 6 5.17 4.70 -6.57
N VAL A 7 5.52 5.62 -5.67
CA VAL A 7 5.96 6.98 -6.02
C VAL A 7 7.46 7.06 -5.78
N LYS A 8 8.24 7.35 -6.83
CA LYS A 8 9.69 7.53 -6.74
C LYS A 8 10.05 8.96 -7.11
N LYS A 9 10.90 9.58 -6.29
CA LYS A 9 11.43 10.92 -6.57
C LYS A 9 12.75 10.80 -7.33
N THR A 10 12.83 11.44 -8.49
CA THR A 10 14.02 11.45 -9.36
C THR A 10 14.30 12.88 -9.78
N LYS A 11 15.48 13.41 -9.45
CA LYS A 11 15.91 14.79 -9.81
C LYS A 11 14.85 15.87 -9.49
N GLY A 12 14.20 15.76 -8.32
CA GLY A 12 13.18 16.72 -7.87
C GLY A 12 11.75 16.38 -8.31
N VAL A 13 11.55 15.60 -9.38
CA VAL A 13 10.24 15.24 -9.90
C VAL A 13 9.76 13.91 -9.30
N GLN A 14 8.50 13.86 -8.86
CA GLN A 14 7.88 12.62 -8.39
C GLN A 14 7.26 11.87 -9.57
N TYR A 15 7.57 10.58 -9.69
CA TYR A 15 7.02 9.70 -10.73
C TYR A 15 6.18 8.61 -10.09
N VAL A 16 5.00 8.35 -10.68
CA VAL A 16 4.10 7.29 -10.25
C VAL A 16 4.26 6.08 -11.17
N SER A 17 4.38 4.91 -10.56
CA SER A 17 4.50 3.64 -11.25
C SER A 17 3.73 2.56 -10.52
N ILE A 18 3.16 1.61 -11.26
CA ILE A 18 2.58 0.39 -10.71
C ILE A 18 3.69 -0.65 -10.70
N VAL A 19 3.97 -1.19 -9.51
CA VAL A 19 5.03 -2.16 -9.29
C VAL A 19 4.46 -3.44 -8.72
N GLU A 20 4.95 -4.56 -9.21
CA GLU A 20 4.74 -5.87 -8.63
C GLU A 20 5.79 -6.12 -7.55
N VAL A 21 5.33 -6.48 -6.36
CA VAL A 21 6.17 -6.86 -5.23
C VAL A 21 6.11 -8.37 -5.04
N THR A 22 7.27 -8.99 -5.14
CA THR A 22 7.47 -10.42 -4.86
C THR A 22 8.43 -10.60 -3.70
N SER A 23 8.05 -11.42 -2.73
CA SER A 23 8.95 -11.86 -1.68
C SER A 23 9.84 -12.98 -2.22
N ILE A 24 11.14 -12.74 -2.25
CA ILE A 24 12.15 -13.71 -2.67
C ILE A 24 13.11 -13.99 -1.50
N LYS A 25 13.71 -15.18 -1.46
CA LYS A 25 14.83 -15.46 -0.56
C LYS A 25 16.13 -15.21 -1.31
N VAL A 26 17.01 -14.36 -0.77
CA VAL A 26 18.36 -14.12 -1.29
C VAL A 26 19.32 -14.38 -0.13
N ASN A 27 20.19 -15.38 -0.28
CA ASN A 27 21.15 -15.81 0.76
C ASN A 27 20.46 -16.11 2.11
N GLY A 28 19.34 -16.83 2.09
CA GLY A 28 18.56 -17.16 3.29
C GLY A 28 17.68 -16.03 3.84
N VAL A 29 17.93 -14.77 3.44
CA VAL A 29 17.18 -13.60 3.90
C VAL A 29 15.99 -13.33 2.99
N LYS A 30 14.80 -13.14 3.57
CA LYS A 30 13.61 -12.67 2.83
C LYS A 30 13.82 -11.22 2.37
N LYS A 31 13.83 -10.99 1.07
CA LYS A 31 13.87 -9.66 0.45
C LYS A 31 12.64 -9.44 -0.41
N GLN A 32 12.19 -8.19 -0.50
CA GLN A 32 11.17 -7.80 -1.44
C GLN A 32 11.83 -7.36 -2.75
N LYS A 33 11.49 -8.04 -3.85
CA LYS A 33 11.85 -7.61 -5.20
C LYS A 33 10.67 -6.84 -5.77
N GLN A 34 10.96 -5.67 -6.32
CA GLN A 34 9.98 -4.84 -7.01
C GLN A 34 10.25 -4.87 -8.51
N LYS A 35 9.23 -5.15 -9.31
CA LYS A 35 9.28 -5.07 -10.78
C LYS A 35 8.27 -4.02 -11.23
N THR A 36 8.70 -3.06 -12.05
CA THR A 36 7.77 -2.08 -12.60
C THR A 36 6.94 -2.74 -13.69
N ILE A 37 5.61 -2.74 -13.53
CA ILE A 37 4.66 -3.26 -14.52
C ILE A 37 4.26 -2.13 -15.47
N LYS A 38 3.96 -0.94 -14.92
CA LYS A 38 3.48 0.21 -15.68
C LYS A 38 4.01 1.51 -15.11
N SER A 39 4.51 2.39 -15.98
CA SER A 39 4.86 3.76 -15.61
C SER A 39 3.70 4.67 -15.96
N LEU A 40 3.23 5.48 -15.01
CA LEU A 40 2.15 6.45 -15.21
C LEU A 40 2.67 7.87 -15.44
N GLY A 41 3.98 8.09 -15.28
CA GLY A 41 4.64 9.37 -15.52
C GLY A 41 4.73 10.25 -14.27
N PRO A 42 4.97 11.56 -14.45
CA PRO A 42 5.08 12.52 -13.34
C PRO A 42 3.79 12.61 -12.55
N LEU A 43 3.89 12.64 -11.22
CA LEU A 43 2.76 12.80 -10.32
C LEU A 43 2.03 14.12 -10.57
N ASP A 44 2.75 15.21 -10.81
CA ASP A 44 2.14 16.53 -11.01
C ASP A 44 1.18 16.53 -12.21
N LYS A 45 1.57 15.89 -13.32
CA LYS A 45 0.71 15.72 -14.51
C LYS A 45 -0.51 14.84 -14.26
N LEU A 46 -0.41 13.89 -13.34
CA LEU A 46 -1.54 13.06 -12.91
C LEU A 46 -2.53 13.87 -12.08
N LEU A 47 -2.01 14.66 -11.13
CA LEU A 47 -2.81 15.49 -10.22
C LEU A 47 -3.45 16.69 -10.93
N GLU A 48 -2.81 17.24 -11.97
CA GLU A 48 -3.37 18.30 -12.81
C GLU A 48 -4.67 17.87 -13.52
N LYS A 49 -4.76 16.61 -13.95
CA LYS A 49 -5.94 16.07 -14.63
C LYS A 49 -7.03 15.62 -13.65
N ASP A 50 -6.62 14.98 -12.56
CA ASP A 50 -7.51 14.51 -11.53
C ASP A 50 -6.77 14.58 -10.18
N PRO A 51 -7.14 15.51 -9.29
CA PRO A 51 -6.47 15.70 -8.01
C PRO A 51 -6.58 14.46 -7.11
N ASP A 52 -7.58 13.61 -7.34
CA ASP A 52 -7.79 12.36 -6.60
C ASP A 52 -7.21 11.12 -7.30
N ALA A 53 -6.51 11.28 -8.43
CA ALA A 53 -5.98 10.16 -9.21
C ALA A 53 -5.11 9.21 -8.37
N LEU A 54 -4.24 9.76 -7.52
CA LEU A 54 -3.36 8.96 -6.67
C LEU A 54 -4.15 8.16 -5.62
N THR A 55 -5.19 8.76 -5.05
CA THR A 55 -6.07 8.11 -4.07
C THR A 55 -6.85 6.97 -4.71
N LYS A 56 -7.40 7.19 -5.91
CA LYS A 56 -8.10 6.16 -6.69
C LYS A 56 -7.18 4.99 -7.04
N LEU A 57 -5.99 5.28 -7.56
CA LEU A 57 -4.99 4.25 -7.87
C LEU A 57 -4.58 3.46 -6.62
N ARG A 58 -4.39 4.13 -5.48
CA ARG A 58 -4.04 3.43 -4.23
C ARG A 58 -5.16 2.51 -3.74
N LYS A 59 -6.43 2.90 -3.93
CA LYS A 59 -7.59 2.05 -3.62
C LYS A 59 -7.71 0.86 -4.58
N GLU A 60 -7.49 1.09 -5.87
CA GLU A 60 -7.57 0.06 -6.91
C GLU A 60 -6.51 -1.03 -6.72
N TYR A 61 -5.27 -0.63 -6.44
CA TYR A 61 -4.15 -1.55 -6.19
C TYR A 61 -3.91 -1.79 -4.69
N GLN A 62 -4.94 -1.61 -3.85
CA GLN A 62 -4.81 -1.83 -2.41
C GLN A 62 -4.69 -3.33 -2.13
N THR A 63 -3.47 -3.79 -1.86
CA THR A 63 -3.26 -5.20 -1.48
C THR A 63 -3.97 -5.53 -0.17
N PRO A 64 -4.46 -6.77 0.02
CA PRO A 64 -5.14 -7.19 1.25
C PRO A 64 -4.28 -7.00 2.52
N THR A 65 -2.95 -6.90 2.36
CA THR A 65 -2.01 -6.64 3.46
C THR A 65 -2.12 -5.23 4.06
N LEU A 66 -2.62 -4.24 3.31
CA LEU A 66 -2.88 -2.89 3.82
C LEU A 66 -4.20 -2.80 4.58
N LYS A 67 -5.25 -3.52 4.14
CA LYS A 67 -6.50 -3.66 4.91
C LYS A 67 -6.25 -4.19 6.33
N TYR A 68 -5.29 -5.10 6.46
CA TYR A 68 -4.88 -5.64 7.76
C TYR A 68 -4.17 -4.61 8.66
N ARG A 69 -3.43 -3.65 8.10
CA ARG A 69 -2.80 -2.57 8.88
C ARG A 69 -3.83 -1.56 9.38
N GLU A 70 -4.82 -1.21 8.56
CA GLU A 70 -5.93 -0.34 8.96
C GLU A 70 -6.74 -0.99 10.09
N GLN A 71 -7.10 -2.27 9.96
CA GLN A 71 -7.75 -3.04 11.03
C GLN A 71 -6.94 -3.06 12.34
N ARG A 72 -5.60 -3.20 12.26
CA ARG A 72 -4.75 -3.11 13.47
C ARG A 72 -4.70 -1.71 14.05
N ALA A 73 -4.75 -0.65 13.24
CA ALA A 73 -4.79 0.72 13.74
C ALA A 73 -6.10 0.97 14.52
N ASP A 74 -7.24 0.52 14.00
CA ASP A 74 -8.53 0.61 14.68
C ASP A 74 -8.53 -0.16 16.02
N LEU A 75 -7.92 -1.36 16.06
CA LEU A 75 -7.76 -2.13 17.29
C LEU A 75 -6.87 -1.43 18.32
N VAL A 76 -5.77 -0.82 17.87
CA VAL A 76 -4.87 -0.04 18.73
C VAL A 76 -5.59 1.20 19.26
N GLU A 77 -6.40 1.87 18.45
CA GLU A 77 -7.17 3.04 18.87
C GLU A 77 -8.26 2.68 19.89
N LYS A 78 -8.98 1.56 19.69
CA LYS A 78 -9.92 1.02 20.69
C LYS A 78 -9.23 0.74 22.02
N HIS A 79 -8.04 0.12 21.98
CA HIS A 79 -7.24 -0.14 23.18
C HIS A 79 -6.84 1.15 23.91
N ILE A 80 -6.37 2.17 23.18
CA ILE A 80 -5.98 3.47 23.76
C ILE A 80 -7.19 4.19 24.38
N LYS A 81 -8.37 4.06 23.78
CA LYS A 81 -9.62 4.65 24.28
C LYS A 81 -10.29 3.84 25.40
N GLY A 82 -9.70 2.73 25.84
CA GLY A 82 -10.26 1.87 26.89
C GLY A 82 -11.52 1.11 26.45
N ILE A 83 -11.72 0.93 25.14
CA ILE A 83 -12.83 0.16 24.58
C ILE A 83 -12.42 -1.31 24.55
N ASP A 84 -13.26 -2.18 25.11
CA ASP A 84 -13.01 -3.62 25.11
C ASP A 84 -12.94 -4.18 23.68
N ILE A 85 -11.85 -4.88 23.39
CA ILE A 85 -11.66 -5.58 22.11
C ILE A 85 -12.36 -6.93 22.19
N THR A 86 -13.36 -7.14 21.34
CA THR A 86 -14.14 -8.39 21.35
C THR A 86 -13.51 -9.47 20.47
N PRO A 87 -13.82 -10.77 20.69
CA PRO A 87 -13.35 -11.86 19.83
C PRO A 87 -13.75 -11.70 18.35
N ALA A 88 -14.85 -10.98 18.08
CA ALA A 88 -15.30 -10.66 16.73
C ALA A 88 -14.38 -9.65 16.02
N ASP A 89 -13.76 -8.72 16.76
CA ASP A 89 -12.79 -7.76 16.22
C ASP A 89 -11.46 -8.45 15.81
N LEU A 90 -11.18 -9.63 16.36
CA LEU A 90 -9.99 -10.44 16.10
C LEU A 90 -10.20 -11.50 15.00
N GLN A 91 -11.43 -11.69 14.52
CA GLN A 91 -11.71 -12.68 13.48
C GLN A 91 -11.07 -12.28 12.15
N ARG A 92 -10.17 -13.13 11.66
CA ARG A 92 -9.65 -13.05 10.30
C ARG A 92 -10.82 -13.30 9.34
N LYS A 93 -11.26 -12.26 8.62
CA LYS A 93 -12.02 -12.46 7.38
C LYS A 93 -11.07 -13.03 6.35
N THR A 94 -11.00 -14.35 6.30
CA THR A 94 -10.40 -15.14 5.21
C THR A 94 -11.09 -14.84 3.90
#